data_AF-A0A8D9VUR3-F1
#
_entry.id   AF-A0A8D9VUR3-F1
#
_cell.length_a   1.000
_cell.length_b   1.000
_cell.length_c   1.000
_cell.angle_alpha   90.00
_cell.angle_beta   90.00
_cell.angle_gamma   90.00
#
_symmetry.space_group_name_H-M   'P 1'
#
loop_
_entity.id
_entity.type
_entity.pdbx_description
1 polymer ?
#
loop_
_entity_poly.entity_id
_entity_poly.type
_entity_poly.pdbx_seq_one_letter_code
_entity_poly.pdbx_strand_id
1 'polypeptide(L)' 'MANKKFKFDVVIGNPPYQEEVEGTSDKQIFPYFMDQAYKIGEKVELITPAKFLSNAG' A
#
# COMPACT_ATOMS: atom_id res chain seq x y z
N MET A 1 -14.97 20.04 21.81
CA MET A 1 -14.94 18.56 21.70
C MET A 1 -13.87 18.20 20.68
N ALA A 2 -12.94 17.31 21.01
CA ALA A 2 -11.99 16.82 20.01
C ALA A 2 -12.77 15.93 19.02
N ASN A 3 -12.84 16.35 17.75
CA ASN A 3 -13.31 15.49 16.67
C ASN A 3 -12.35 14.31 16.58
N LYS A 4 -12.69 13.17 17.18
CA LYS A 4 -11.93 11.92 17.02
C LYS A 4 -12.08 11.51 15.57
N LYS A 5 -11.14 11.94 14.72
CA LYS A 5 -11.08 11.57 13.30
C LYS A 5 -11.07 10.05 13.23
N PHE A 6 -12.09 9.46 12.60
CA PHE A 6 -12.20 8.01 12.44
C PHE A 6 -10.95 7.50 11.72
N LYS A 7 -10.26 6.58 12.38
CA LYS A 7 -9.11 5.83 11.88
C LYS A 7 -9.29 4.37 12.27
N PHE A 8 -8.75 3.48 11.47
CA PHE A 8 -8.65 2.07 11.81
C PHE A 8 -7.47 1.88 12.76
N ASP A 9 -7.66 1.11 13.83
CA ASP A 9 -6.56 0.76 14.73
C ASP A 9 -5.47 -0.04 13.98
N VAL A 10 -5.88 -0.88 13.03
CA VAL A 10 -4.98 -1.72 12.21
C VAL A 10 -5.50 -1.86 10.78
N VAL A 11 -4.61 -1.81 9.80
CA VAL A 11 -4.86 -2.18 8.39
C VAL A 11 -3.93 -3.33 8.02
N ILE A 12 -4.50 -4.47 7.63
CA ILE A 12 -3.76 -5.66 7.22
C ILE A 12 -4.19 -6.04 5.80
N GLY A 13 -3.25 -6.36 4.92
CA GLY A 13 -3.63 -6.76 3.56
C GLY A 13 -2.51 -7.25 2.66
N ASN A 14 -2.93 -7.83 1.53
CA ASN A 14 -2.08 -8.17 0.40
C ASN A 14 -2.53 -7.33 -0.81
N PRO A 15 -2.01 -6.10 -0.99
CA PRO A 15 -2.44 -5.20 -2.05
C PRO A 15 -2.10 -5.76 -3.44
N PRO A 16 -2.84 -5.39 -4.49
CA PRO A 16 -2.49 -5.74 -5.86
C PRO A 16 -1.15 -5.12 -6.24
N TYR A 17 -0.29 -5.88 -6.92
CA TYR A 17 1.09 -5.45 -7.21
C TYR A 17 1.22 -4.61 -8.48
N GLN A 18 0.49 -4.95 -9.54
CA GLN A 18 0.60 -4.35 -10.87
C GLN A 18 -0.79 -4.16 -11.49
N GLU A 19 -0.89 -3.23 -12.43
CA GLU A 19 -2.05 -3.12 -13.32
C GLU A 19 -2.03 -4.24 -14.37
N GLU A 20 -3.17 -4.86 -14.63
CA GLU A 20 -3.37 -5.74 -15.78
C GLU A 20 -3.58 -4.87 -17.02
N VAL A 21 -2.51 -4.63 -17.79
CA VAL A 21 -2.59 -3.89 -19.06
C VAL A 21 -2.30 -4.85 -20.21
N GLU A 22 -3.26 -5.01 -21.12
CA GLU A 22 -3.05 -5.82 -22.33
C GLU A 22 -1.88 -5.24 -23.14
N GLY A 23 -0.86 -6.06 -23.37
CA GLY A 23 0.25 -5.74 -24.28
C GLY A 23 1.36 -4.84 -23.74
N THR A 24 1.33 -4.41 -22.47
CA THR A 24 2.45 -3.66 -21.86
C THR A 24 2.72 -4.10 -20.42
N SER A 25 3.99 -4.09 -20.01
CA SER A 25 4.42 -4.62 -18.72
C SER A 25 4.38 -3.57 -17.59
N ASP A 26 3.81 -3.98 -16.46
CA ASP A 26 4.35 -3.72 -15.13
C ASP A 26 4.21 -2.32 -14.51
N LYS A 27 3.12 -1.59 -14.76
CA LYS A 27 2.83 -0.41 -13.93
C LYS A 27 2.51 -0.86 -12.50
N GLN A 28 3.37 -0.49 -11.55
CA GLN A 28 3.20 -0.83 -10.14
C GLN A 28 2.07 -0.03 -9.52
N ILE A 29 1.13 -0.72 -8.88
CA ILE A 29 -0.05 -0.08 -8.26
C ILE A 29 -0.01 -0.16 -6.73
N PHE A 30 0.71 -1.12 -6.15
CA PHE A 30 0.78 -1.30 -4.70
C PHE A 30 1.25 -0.07 -3.89
N PRO A 31 2.12 0.85 -4.40
CA PRO A 31 2.50 2.05 -3.63
C PRO A 31 1.30 2.94 -3.30
N TYR A 32 0.31 3.02 -4.20
CA TYR A 32 -0.92 3.79 -3.94
C TYR A 32 -1.73 3.18 -2.79
N PHE A 33 -1.77 1.86 -2.68
CA PHE A 33 -2.45 1.18 -1.57
C PHE A 33 -1.73 1.38 -0.24
N MET A 34 -0.38 1.36 -0.25
CA MET A 34 0.42 1.68 0.93
C MET A 34 0.13 3.11 1.42
N ASP A 35 0.15 4.09 0.52
CA ASP A 35 -0.14 5.49 0.86
C ASP A 35 -1.52 5.68 1.50
N GLN A 36 -2.55 4.98 0.99
CA GLN A 36 -3.88 5.07 1.58
C GLN A 36 -3.96 4.34 2.92
N ALA A 37 -3.34 3.15 3.04
CA ALA A 37 -3.28 2.41 4.29
C ALA A 37 -2.65 3.26 5.42
N TYR A 38 -1.55 3.96 5.12
CA TYR A 38 -0.87 4.84 6.08
C TYR A 38 -1.70 6.08 6.48
N LYS A 39 -2.63 6.53 5.63
CA LYS A 39 -3.51 7.67 5.96
C LYS A 39 -4.64 7.28 6.90
N ILE A 40 -5.13 6.03 6.80
CA ILE A 40 -6.34 5.58 7.49
C ILE A 40 -6.07 4.68 8.70
N GLY A 41 -4.90 4.02 8.77
CA GLY A 41 -4.52 3.10 9.83
C GLY A 41 -3.53 3.68 10.83
N GLU A 42 -3.66 3.32 12.11
CA GLU A 42 -2.62 3.60 13.11
C GLU A 42 -1.46 2.60 13.03
N LYS A 43 -1.77 1.33 12.73
CA LYS A 43 -0.79 0.27 12.44
C LYS A 43 -1.08 -0.34 11.08
N VAL A 44 -0.04 -0.65 10.31
CA VAL A 44 -0.18 -1.17 8.95
C VAL A 44 0.74 -2.37 8.73
N GLU A 45 0.19 -3.48 8.27
CA GLU A 45 0.91 -4.70 7.88
C GLU A 45 0.50 -5.09 6.45
N LEU A 46 1.41 -4.96 5.49
CA LEU A 46 1.14 -5.25 4.08
C LEU A 46 2.17 -6.22 3.50
N ILE A 47 1.68 -7.23 2.78
CA ILE A 47 2.55 -8.08 1.95
C ILE A 47 2.87 -7.30 0.67
N THR A 48 4.12 -6.91 0.47
CA THR A 48 4.54 -6.15 -0.72
C THR A 48 5.76 -6.80 -1.37
N PRO A 49 5.98 -6.60 -2.68
CA PRO A 49 7.20 -7.07 -3.33
C PRO A 49 8.44 -6.49 -2.65
N ALA A 50 9.46 -7.32 -2.43
CA ALA A 50 10.74 -6.93 -1.82
C ALA A 50 11.59 -5.95 -2.66
N LYS A 51 11.00 -5.26 -3.65
CA LYS A 51 11.70 -4.34 -4.57
C LYS A 51 12.43 -3.22 -3.83
N PHE A 52 11.95 -2.80 -2.65
CA PHE A 52 12.60 -1.78 -1.81
C PHE A 52 13.83 -2.28 -1.04
N LEU A 53 14.00 -3.60 -0.90
CA LEU A 53 15.16 -4.18 -0.20
C LEU A 53 16.37 -4.32 -1.12
N SER A 54 16.13 -4.25 -2.43
CA SER A 54 17.18 -4.17 -3.43
C SER A 54 17.62 -2.72 -3.53
N ASN A 55 18.82 -2.42 -3.04
CA ASN A 55 19.51 -1.13 -3.22
C ASN A 55 19.95 -0.93 -4.70
N ALA A 56 19.10 -1.31 -5.65
CA ALA A 56 19.32 -1.15 -7.08
C ALA A 56 18.67 0.17 -7.49
N GLY A 57 19.46 1.24 -7.37
CA GLY A 57 19.16 2.52 -8.00
C GLY A 57 19.18 2.46 -9.51
#